data_AF-T1EQS4-F1
#
_entry.id   AF-T1EQS4-F1
#
_cell.length_a   1.000
_cell.length_b   1.000
_cell.length_c   1.000
_cell.angle_alpha   90.00
_cell.angle_beta   90.00
_cell.angle_gamma   90.00
#
_symmetry.space_group_name_H-M   'P 1'
#
loop_
_entity.id
_entity.type
_entity.pdbx_description
1 polymer ?
#
loop_
_entity_poly.entity_id
_entity_poly.type
_entity_poly.pdbx_seq_one_letter_code
_entity_poly.pdbx_strand_id
1 'polypeptide(L)'
;MMKRSGYKCKECGLAAARAADEKMKKYGNALPSMEFLPICIEVLGPMDPNTLKFLKAICKMISVRSGDSRELFFATNHISCLLLRFLRVCVLENIQLNADMCN
;
A
#
# COMPACT_ATOMS: atom_id res chain seq x y z
N MET A 1 1.08 -12.10 25.36
CA MET A 1 0.01 -11.18 24.90
C MET A 1 0.66 -9.83 24.59
N MET A 2 1.03 -9.60 23.33
CA MET A 2 1.79 -8.42 22.91
C MET A 2 0.78 -7.34 22.49
N LYS A 3 0.63 -6.30 23.31
CA LYS A 3 -0.19 -5.12 22.96
C LYS A 3 0.47 -4.44 21.75
N ARG A 4 -0.06 -4.66 20.54
CA ARG A 4 0.28 -3.83 19.37
C ARG A 4 -0.28 -2.44 19.63
N SER A 5 0.57 -1.54 20.11
CA SER A 5 0.33 -0.11 20.01
C SER A 5 -0.02 0.18 18.55
N GLY A 6 -1.22 0.69 18.30
CA GLY A 6 -1.66 1.02 16.96
C GLY A 6 -0.80 2.16 16.44
N TYR A 7 0.18 1.86 15.61
CA TYR A 7 0.83 2.86 14.77
C TYR A 7 -0.18 3.33 13.73
N LYS A 8 -1.10 4.22 14.14
CA LYS A 8 -1.83 5.07 13.22
C LYS A 8 -0.89 6.21 12.89
N CYS A 9 -0.08 6.05 11.84
CA CYS A 9 0.74 7.13 11.32
C CYS A 9 -0.21 8.28 10.97
N LYS A 10 -0.11 9.38 11.74
CA LYS A 10 -1.08 10.48 11.72
C LYS A 10 -0.95 11.36 10.48
N GLU A 11 0.16 11.21 9.75
CA GLU A 11 0.39 11.83 8.46
C GLU A 11 0.29 10.73 7.42
N CYS A 12 -0.73 10.76 6.56
CA CYS A 12 -0.63 10.04 5.30
C CYS A 12 0.60 10.57 4.56
N GLY A 13 1.32 9.68 3.89
CA GLY A 13 2.46 10.03 3.07
C GLY A 13 2.07 11.13 2.12
N LEU A 14 2.64 12.34 2.26
CA LEU A 14 2.28 13.48 1.42
C LEU A 14 2.44 13.11 -0.07
N ALA A 15 3.38 12.23 -0.40
CA ALA A 15 3.56 11.72 -1.76
C ALA A 15 2.47 10.72 -2.18
N ALA A 16 2.12 9.74 -1.34
CA ALA A 16 1.10 8.74 -1.67
C ALA A 16 -0.28 9.38 -1.87
N ALA A 17 -0.67 10.32 -1.00
CA ALA A 17 -1.94 11.04 -1.13
C ALA A 17 -1.97 11.91 -2.40
N ARG A 18 -0.90 12.65 -2.70
CA ARG A 18 -0.80 13.44 -3.94
C ARG A 18 -0.88 12.57 -5.18
N ALA A 19 -0.16 11.44 -5.19
CA ALA A 19 -0.23 10.49 -6.29
C ALA A 19 -1.65 9.94 -6.48
N ALA A 20 -2.36 9.64 -5.38
CA ALA A 20 -3.74 9.20 -5.45
C ALA A 20 -4.65 10.27 -6.07
N ASP A 21 -4.54 11.53 -5.62
CA ASP A 21 -5.31 12.65 -6.17
C ASP A 21 -5.05 12.88 -7.66
N GLU A 22 -3.79 12.81 -8.10
CA GLU A 22 -3.43 12.93 -9.51
C GLU A 22 -4.01 11.80 -10.36
N LYS A 23 -3.96 10.56 -9.87
CA LYS A 23 -4.57 9.41 -10.56
C LYS A 23 -6.09 9.53 -10.60
N MET A 24 -6.73 10.01 -9.53
CA MET A 24 -8.17 10.27 -9.52
C MET A 24 -8.57 11.34 -10.53
N LYS A 25 -7.82 12.45 -10.61
CA LYS A 25 -8.06 13.51 -11.61
C LYS A 25 -7.93 12.97 -13.04
N LYS A 26 -6.98 12.08 -13.29
CA LYS A 26 -6.72 11.52 -14.62
C LYS A 26 -7.70 10.43 -15.03
N TYR A 27 -8.05 9.53 -14.12
CA TYR A 27 -8.76 8.28 -14.43
C TYR A 27 -10.11 8.13 -13.75
N GLY A 28 -10.45 8.97 -12.76
CA GLY A 28 -11.66 8.82 -11.96
C GLY A 28 -12.95 8.80 -12.77
N ASN A 29 -12.96 9.45 -13.93
CA ASN A 29 -14.10 9.48 -14.86
C ASN A 29 -13.76 8.86 -16.23
N ALA A 30 -12.68 8.09 -16.35
CA ALA A 30 -12.23 7.56 -17.63
C ALA A 30 -13.19 6.51 -18.22
N LEU A 31 -13.90 5.78 -17.35
CA LEU A 31 -14.87 4.75 -17.75
C LEU A 31 -16.15 4.88 -16.91
N PRO A 32 -17.31 5.18 -17.53
CA PRO A 32 -18.58 5.36 -16.80
C PRO A 32 -19.09 4.10 -16.08
N SER A 33 -18.59 2.92 -16.47
CA SER A 33 -19.07 1.62 -15.98
C SER A 33 -18.17 0.97 -14.92
N MET A 34 -17.06 1.62 -14.53
CA MET A 34 -16.09 1.04 -13.61
C MET A 34 -15.71 2.05 -12.52
N GLU A 35 -15.58 1.56 -11.28
CA GLU A 35 -15.02 2.34 -10.18
C GLU A 35 -13.49 2.27 -10.25
N PHE A 36 -12.85 3.43 -10.38
CA PHE A 36 -11.39 3.53 -10.32
C PHE A 36 -10.92 3.75 -8.87
N LEU A 37 -9.98 2.93 -8.42
CA LEU A 37 -9.37 3.06 -7.09
C LEU A 37 -7.83 3.15 -7.23
N PRO A 38 -7.22 4.29 -6.90
CA PRO A 38 -5.76 4.42 -6.94
C PRO A 38 -5.14 3.59 -5.81
N ILE A 39 -4.10 2.83 -6.15
CA ILE A 39 -3.24 2.13 -5.19
C ILE A 39 -1.91 2.88 -5.14
N CYS A 40 -1.66 3.57 -4.04
CA CYS A 40 -0.51 4.44 -3.86
C CYS A 40 0.23 4.06 -2.57
N ILE A 41 1.50 3.67 -2.73
CA ILE A 41 2.36 3.16 -1.68
C ILE A 41 3.65 3.97 -1.71
N GLU A 42 3.97 4.64 -0.62
CA GLU A 42 5.20 5.41 -0.48
C GLU A 42 6.34 4.50 0.00
N VAL A 43 7.54 4.73 -0.55
CA VAL A 43 8.76 4.04 -0.12
C VAL A 43 9.12 4.55 1.28
N LEU A 44 9.15 3.65 2.27
CA LEU A 44 9.37 3.97 3.70
C LEU A 44 8.30 4.87 4.35
N GLY A 45 7.19 5.13 3.66
CA GLY A 45 6.07 5.93 4.16
C GLY A 45 4.80 5.10 4.40
N PRO A 46 3.77 5.70 5.02
CA PRO A 46 2.49 5.04 5.21
C PRO A 46 1.73 4.92 3.87
N MET A 47 1.01 3.81 3.69
CA MET A 47 0.11 3.64 2.55
C MET A 47 -1.05 4.64 2.59
N ASP A 48 -1.54 5.02 1.42
CA ASP A 48 -2.77 5.79 1.28
C ASP A 48 -3.97 5.08 1.97
N PRO A 49 -4.91 5.81 2.63
CA PRO A 49 -6.02 5.19 3.35
C PRO A 49 -6.94 4.32 2.49
N ASN A 50 -7.16 4.69 1.22
CA ASN A 50 -7.98 3.90 0.31
C ASN A 50 -7.27 2.61 -0.08
N THR A 51 -5.95 2.68 -0.27
CA THR A 51 -5.10 1.48 -0.45
C THR A 51 -5.21 0.56 0.75
N LEU A 52 -5.09 1.09 1.98
CA LEU A 52 -5.21 0.28 3.19
C LEU A 52 -6.61 -0.34 3.35
N LYS A 53 -7.66 0.41 3.04
CA LYS A 53 -9.05 -0.08 3.08
C LYS A 53 -9.26 -1.22 2.08
N PHE A 54 -8.73 -1.07 0.86
CA PHE A 54 -8.81 -2.08 -0.19
C PHE A 54 -8.11 -3.38 0.19
N LEU A 55 -6.85 -3.31 0.64
CA LEU A 55 -6.09 -4.49 1.04
C LEU A 55 -6.77 -5.23 2.20
N LYS A 56 -7.31 -4.49 3.18
CA LYS A 56 -8.10 -5.08 4.27
C LYS A 56 -9.36 -5.78 3.77
N ALA A 57 -10.05 -5.21 2.80
CA ALA A 57 -11.25 -5.82 2.22
C ALA A 57 -10.91 -7.15 1.54
N ILE A 58 -9.81 -7.20 0.77
CA ILE A 58 -9.34 -8.44 0.13
C ILE A 58 -8.95 -9.50 1.18
N CYS A 59 -8.13 -9.15 2.18
CA CYS A 59 -7.76 -10.10 3.22
C CYS A 59 -8.98 -10.63 3.99
N LYS A 60 -9.97 -9.77 4.22
CA LYS A 60 -11.24 -10.18 4.84
C LYS A 60 -12.03 -11.13 3.95
N MET A 61 -12.11 -10.86 2.64
CA MET A 61 -12.75 -11.76 1.68
C MET A 61 -12.10 -13.14 1.66
N ILE A 62 -10.75 -13.20 1.67
CA ILE A 62 -10.00 -14.46 1.73
C ILE A 62 -10.37 -15.23 3.01
N SER A 63 -10.34 -14.56 4.16
CA SER A 63 -10.66 -15.19 5.45
C SER A 63 -12.10 -15.68 5.53
N VAL A 64 -13.06 -14.92 4.97
CA VAL A 64 -14.46 -15.36 4.88
C VAL A 64 -14.59 -16.56 3.95
N ARG A 65 -13.90 -16.57 2.81
CA ARG A 65 -13.99 -17.65 1.83
C ARG A 65 -13.32 -18.94 2.29
N SER A 66 -12.25 -18.85 3.07
CA SER A 66 -11.56 -20.01 3.63
C SER A 66 -12.27 -20.62 4.83
N GLY A 67 -13.11 -19.84 5.52
CA GLY A 67 -13.71 -20.22 6.80
C GLY A 67 -12.72 -20.17 7.98
N ASP A 68 -11.48 -19.72 7.76
CA ASP A 68 -10.46 -19.58 8.79
C ASP A 68 -10.18 -18.09 9.08
N SER A 69 -10.50 -17.67 10.30
CA SER A 69 -10.26 -16.31 10.78
C SER A 69 -8.77 -15.92 10.82
N ARG A 70 -7.86 -16.90 10.88
CA ARG A 70 -6.40 -16.67 10.90
C ARG A 70 -5.88 -16.22 9.54
N GLU A 71 -6.57 -16.56 8.46
CA GLU A 71 -6.20 -16.15 7.10
C GLU A 71 -6.19 -14.63 6.93
N LEU A 72 -7.01 -13.89 7.69
CA LEU A 72 -6.93 -12.43 7.70
C LEU A 72 -5.54 -11.95 8.14
N PHE A 73 -4.99 -12.57 9.18
CA PHE A 73 -3.66 -12.24 9.69
C PHE A 73 -2.56 -12.71 8.73
N PHE A 74 -2.65 -13.95 8.23
CA PHE A 74 -1.65 -14.49 7.31
C PHE A 74 -1.60 -13.72 5.99
N ALA A 75 -2.74 -13.44 5.38
CA ALA A 75 -2.81 -12.66 4.14
C ALA A 75 -2.27 -11.24 4.34
N THR A 76 -2.65 -10.56 5.43
CA THR A 76 -2.14 -9.22 5.75
C THR A 76 -0.62 -9.21 5.93
N ASN A 77 -0.07 -10.21 6.65
CA ASN A 77 1.36 -10.33 6.86
C ASN A 77 2.10 -10.64 5.56
N HIS A 78 1.57 -11.55 4.74
CA HIS A 78 2.14 -11.93 3.46
C HIS A 78 2.25 -10.72 2.50
N ILE A 79 1.17 -9.95 2.37
CA ILE A 79 1.17 -8.71 1.58
C ILE A 79 2.19 -7.71 2.13
N SER A 80 2.24 -7.53 3.45
CA SER A 80 3.22 -6.62 4.08
C SER A 80 4.66 -7.02 3.75
N CYS A 81 5.00 -8.32 3.81
CA CYS A 81 6.32 -8.81 3.44
C CYS A 81 6.62 -8.62 1.95
N LEU A 82 5.67 -8.88 1.06
CA LEU A 82 5.84 -8.66 -0.39
C LEU A 82 6.08 -7.18 -0.71
N LEU A 83 5.30 -6.29 -0.10
CA LEU A 83 5.47 -4.84 -0.26
C LEU A 83 6.86 -4.40 0.23
N LEU A 84 7.29 -4.82 1.42
CA LEU A 84 8.62 -4.48 1.94
C LEU A 84 9.75 -5.01 1.04
N ARG A 85 9.60 -6.22 0.48
CA ARG A 85 10.58 -6.78 -0.46
C ARG A 85 10.66 -5.95 -1.75
N PHE A 86 9.52 -5.54 -2.28
CA PHE A 86 9.49 -4.69 -3.48
C PHE A 86 10.06 -3.30 -3.20
N LEU A 87 9.62 -2.65 -2.11
CA LEU A 87 10.11 -1.33 -1.72
C LEU A 87 11.62 -1.34 -1.43
N ARG A 88 12.17 -2.45 -0.92
CA ARG A 88 13.63 -2.60 -0.75
C ARG A 88 14.36 -2.48 -2.08
N VAL A 89 13.84 -3.05 -3.17
CA VAL A 89 14.43 -2.91 -4.51
C VAL A 89 14.41 -1.44 -4.93
N CYS A 90 13.27 -0.77 -4.77
CA CYS A 90 13.15 0.67 -5.08
C CYS A 90 14.17 1.52 -4.28
N VAL A 91 14.37 1.24 -2.98
CA VAL A 91 15.37 1.96 -2.19
C VAL A 91 16.79 1.73 -2.72
N LEU A 92 17.15 0.49 -3.00
CA LEU A 92 18.49 0.14 -3.49
C LEU A 92 18.78 0.77 -4.85
N GLU A 93 17.83 0.72 -5.79
CA GLU A 93 17.95 1.37 -7.10
C GLU A 93 18.11 2.89 -6.97
N ASN A 94 17.33 3.53 -6.07
CA ASN A 94 17.46 4.97 -5.84
C ASN A 94 18.82 5.36 -5.23
N ILE A 95 19.37 4.54 -4.32
CA ILE A 95 20.71 4.79 -3.78
C ILE A 95 21.77 4.68 -4.88
N GLN A 96 21.65 3.68 -5.75
CA GLN A 96 22.59 3.47 -6.84
C GLN A 96 22.56 4.60 -7.87
N LEU A 97 21.36 5.06 -8.28
CA LEU A 97 21.20 6.23 -9.15
C LEU A 97 21.85 7.48 -8.55
N ASN A 98 21.69 7.73 -7.24
CA ASN A 98 22.32 8.87 -6.58
C ASN A 98 23.84 8.74 -6.46
N ALA A 99 24.38 7.51 -6.36
CA ALA A 99 25.81 7.27 -6.36
C ALA A 99 26.43 7.50 -7.76
N ASP A 100 25.72 7.08 -8.81
CA ASP A 100 26.15 7.25 -10.20
C ASP A 100 26.09 8.73 -10.66
N MET A 101 25.14 9.51 -10.14
CA MET A 101 25.06 10.96 -10.41
C MET A 101 26.12 11.81 -9.70
N CYS A 102 26.81 11.26 -8.69
CA CYS A 102 27.86 11.94 -7.92
C CYS A 102 29.28 11.66 -8.44
N ASN A 103 29.43 10.84 -9.48
CA ASN A 103 30.69 10.60 -10.20
C ASN A 103 30.70 11.30 -11.56
#